data_AF-A0A969FAA8-F1
#
_entry.id   AF-A0A969FAA8-F1
#
_cell.length_a   1.000
_cell.length_b   1.000
_cell.length_c   1.000
_cell.angle_alpha   90.00
_cell.angle_beta   90.00
_cell.angle_gamma   90.00
#
_symmetry.space_group_name_H-M   'P 1'
#
loop_
_entity.id
_entity.type
_entity.pdbx_description
1 polymer ?
#
loop_
_entity_poly.entity_id
_entity_poly.type
_entity_poly.pdbx_seq_one_letter_code
_entity_poly.pdbx_strand_id
1 'polypeptide(L)'
;MEKHIFKALETVVLTSATLRTATPGEWETEPTFTYVRNRLHAYEVGELAVDTPFDYKNSTLLYLATDIPEPNQPGYQRYVEEAIIDVATALGGRTMALFTAYSQLSQTAKSVESVLADRGITTLIQNSGGSRQQLLEQFKRPDANAVLLGTRSFWEGVDVPGDALQAVLLVKLPFDVSL
;
A
#
# COMPACT_ATOMS: atom_id res chain seq x y z
N MET A 1 19.77 -12.98 17.32
CA MET A 1 18.63 -13.91 17.25
C MET A 1 18.99 -15.26 17.85
N GLU A 2 19.87 -16.03 17.22
CA GLU A 2 20.17 -17.42 17.63
C GLU A 2 20.55 -17.58 19.12
N LYS A 3 21.55 -16.84 19.62
CA LYS A 3 22.00 -16.93 21.02
C LYS A 3 20.96 -16.44 22.04
N HIS A 4 20.19 -15.41 21.71
CA HIS A 4 19.38 -14.64 22.66
C HIS A 4 17.90 -14.99 22.64
N ILE A 5 17.44 -15.67 21.59
CA ILE A 5 16.03 -16.05 21.41
C ILE A 5 15.97 -17.55 21.22
N PHE A 6 16.49 -18.09 20.12
CA PHE A 6 16.32 -19.52 19.80
C PHE A 6 17.03 -20.46 20.76
N LYS A 7 18.19 -20.08 21.32
CA LYS A 7 18.91 -20.89 22.33
C LYS A 7 18.58 -20.52 23.77
N ALA A 8 17.97 -19.36 23.99
CA ALA A 8 17.71 -18.85 25.33
C ALA A 8 16.29 -19.18 25.82
N LEU A 9 15.37 -19.44 24.90
CA LEU A 9 13.97 -19.73 25.20
C LEU A 9 13.67 -21.18 24.85
N GLU A 10 12.84 -21.83 25.66
CA GLU A 10 12.43 -23.22 25.48
C GLU A 10 11.50 -23.40 24.27
N THR A 11 10.69 -22.40 23.95
CA THR A 11 9.77 -22.43 22.80
C THR A 11 9.62 -21.03 22.22
N VAL A 12 9.68 -20.93 20.89
CA VAL A 12 9.53 -19.67 20.16
C VAL A 12 8.56 -19.88 19.00
N VAL A 13 7.54 -19.02 18.93
CA VAL A 13 6.58 -19.00 17.82
C VAL A 13 6.68 -17.65 17.12
N LEU A 14 6.97 -17.67 15.81
CA LEU A 14 7.02 -16.48 14.96
C LEU A 14 5.81 -16.51 14.02
N THR A 15 4.96 -15.48 14.08
CA THR A 15 3.77 -15.38 13.23
C THR A 15 3.69 -13.99 12.60
N SER A 16 3.26 -13.94 11.34
CA SER A 16 2.90 -12.70 10.63
C SER A 16 2.18 -13.07 9.33
N ALA A 17 1.37 -12.14 8.81
CA ALA A 17 0.62 -12.31 7.57
C ALA A 17 1.52 -12.35 6.31
N THR A 18 2.77 -11.89 6.39
CA THR A 18 3.64 -11.66 5.22
C THR A 18 5.05 -12.23 5.39
N LEU A 19 5.21 -13.36 6.09
CA LEU A 19 6.52 -14.00 6.30
C LEU A 19 7.09 -14.73 5.08
N ARG A 20 6.24 -15.08 4.10
CA ARG A 20 6.64 -15.81 2.91
C ARG A 20 7.04 -14.84 1.80
N THR A 21 8.09 -15.17 1.08
CA THR A 21 8.57 -14.39 -0.06
C THR A 21 8.66 -15.26 -1.30
N ALA A 22 8.37 -14.68 -2.46
CA ALA A 22 8.64 -15.33 -3.74
C ALA A 22 10.15 -15.55 -3.92
N THR A 23 10.53 -16.64 -4.57
CA THR A 23 11.92 -16.89 -4.95
C THR A 23 12.22 -16.16 -6.26
N PRO A 24 13.28 -15.31 -6.32
CA PRO A 24 13.62 -14.61 -7.56
C PRO A 24 13.84 -15.58 -8.72
N GLY A 25 13.12 -15.37 -9.83
CA GLY A 25 13.19 -16.24 -11.01
C GLY A 25 12.23 -17.44 -10.99
N GLU A 26 11.49 -17.65 -9.90
CA GLU A 26 10.47 -18.70 -9.77
C GLU A 26 9.11 -18.08 -9.45
N TRP A 27 8.57 -17.31 -10.39
CA TRP A 27 7.32 -16.56 -10.18
C TRP A 27 6.05 -17.44 -10.20
N GLU A 28 6.17 -18.68 -10.66
CA GLU A 28 5.09 -19.66 -10.73
C GLU A 28 5.03 -20.58 -9.50
N THR A 29 6.02 -20.50 -8.60
CA THR A 29 6.06 -21.34 -7.40
C THR A 29 5.47 -20.60 -6.19
N GLU A 30 4.94 -21.38 -5.25
CA GLU A 30 4.39 -20.83 -4.01
C GLU A 30 5.48 -20.11 -3.19
N PRO A 31 5.19 -18.93 -2.61
CA PRO A 31 6.11 -18.24 -1.71
C PRO A 31 6.56 -19.12 -0.55
N THR A 32 7.83 -19.00 -0.15
CA THR A 32 8.45 -19.85 0.89
C THR A 32 8.95 -19.04 2.08
N PHE A 33 9.26 -19.71 3.20
CA PHE A 33 9.89 -19.09 4.38
C PHE A 33 11.42 -18.95 4.25
N THR A 34 12.00 -19.28 3.09
CA THR A 34 13.45 -19.35 2.88
C THR A 34 14.17 -18.04 3.24
N TYR A 35 13.62 -16.89 2.83
CA TYR A 35 14.22 -15.59 3.13
C TYR A 35 14.33 -15.32 4.63
N VAL A 36 13.23 -15.48 5.36
CA VAL A 36 13.21 -15.21 6.81
C VAL A 36 14.06 -16.21 7.58
N ARG A 37 14.07 -17.49 7.17
CA ARG A 37 14.93 -18.51 7.77
C ARG A 37 16.41 -18.18 7.62
N ASN A 38 16.82 -17.83 6.41
CA ASN A 38 18.20 -17.41 6.15
C ASN A 38 18.56 -16.14 6.91
N ARG A 39 17.65 -15.17 7.00
CA ARG A 39 17.91 -13.90 7.68
C ARG A 39 18.03 -14.04 9.20
N LEU A 40 17.26 -14.95 9.79
CA LEU A 40 17.23 -15.17 11.24
C LEU A 40 18.15 -16.30 11.72
N HIS A 41 18.74 -17.06 10.79
CA HIS A 41 19.48 -18.30 11.04
C HIS A 41 18.57 -19.38 11.68
N ALA A 42 17.31 -19.44 11.25
CA ALA A 42 16.31 -20.37 11.73
C ALA A 42 16.25 -21.61 10.81
N TYR A 43 17.27 -22.46 10.91
CA TYR A 43 17.42 -23.61 10.00
C TYR A 43 16.59 -24.83 10.44
N GLU A 44 16.41 -25.02 11.75
CA GLU A 44 15.68 -26.15 12.34
C GLU A 44 14.34 -25.68 12.94
N VAL A 45 13.38 -25.31 12.09
CA VAL A 45 12.06 -24.82 12.51
C VAL A 45 10.94 -25.53 11.79
N GLY A 46 9.81 -25.73 12.48
CA GLY A 46 8.55 -26.12 11.84
C GLY A 46 7.95 -24.93 11.10
N GLU A 47 7.41 -25.18 9.91
CA GLU A 47 6.77 -24.17 9.06
C GLU A 47 5.27 -24.48 8.94
N LEU A 48 4.45 -23.43 8.99
CA LEU A 48 3.03 -23.53 8.72
C LEU A 48 2.59 -22.31 7.91
N ALA A 49 2.21 -22.54 6.66
CA ALA A 49 1.48 -21.56 5.86
C ALA A 49 -0.01 -21.82 6.06
N VAL A 50 -0.74 -20.79 6.52
CA VAL A 50 -2.19 -20.83 6.61
C VAL A 50 -2.75 -20.05 5.44
N ASP A 51 -3.71 -20.63 4.73
CA ASP A 51 -4.36 -19.98 3.60
C ASP A 51 -5.15 -18.74 4.05
N THR A 52 -5.25 -17.78 3.13
CA THR A 52 -6.06 -16.58 3.36
C THR A 52 -7.55 -16.96 3.42
N PRO A 53 -8.33 -16.40 4.37
CA PRO A 53 -9.78 -16.56 4.36
C PRO A 53 -10.46 -15.72 3.26
N PHE A 54 -9.72 -14.85 2.56
CA PHE A 54 -10.25 -13.91 1.58
C PHE A 54 -10.23 -14.46 0.15
N ASP A 55 -11.37 -14.36 -0.55
CA ASP A 55 -11.49 -14.70 -1.96
C ASP A 55 -11.05 -13.53 -2.86
N TYR A 56 -9.74 -13.34 -2.98
CA TYR A 56 -9.18 -12.27 -3.81
C TYR A 56 -9.54 -12.40 -5.30
N LYS A 57 -9.70 -13.64 -5.80
CA LYS A 57 -9.99 -13.90 -7.21
C LYS A 57 -11.33 -13.30 -7.62
N ASN A 58 -12.33 -13.37 -6.75
CA ASN A 58 -13.67 -12.84 -7.02
C ASN A 58 -13.92 -11.47 -6.36
N SER A 59 -13.09 -11.05 -5.39
CA SER A 59 -13.32 -9.83 -4.60
C SER A 59 -12.28 -8.72 -4.85
N THR A 60 -11.40 -8.87 -5.84
CA THR A 60 -10.37 -7.85 -6.14
C THR A 60 -10.17 -7.71 -7.64
N LEU A 61 -10.08 -6.46 -8.09
CA LEU A 61 -9.65 -6.11 -9.44
C LEU A 61 -8.27 -5.47 -9.38
N LEU A 62 -7.34 -5.97 -10.19
CA LEU A 62 -6.01 -5.42 -10.35
C LEU A 62 -5.88 -4.80 -11.74
N TYR A 63 -5.59 -3.51 -11.79
CA TYR A 63 -5.31 -2.79 -13.02
C TYR A 63 -3.82 -2.43 -13.08
N LEU A 64 -3.20 -2.74 -14.22
CA LEU A 64 -1.85 -2.30 -14.54
C LEU A 64 -1.94 -1.30 -15.70
N ALA A 65 -1.60 -0.04 -15.43
CA ALA A 65 -1.57 0.98 -16.47
C ALA A 65 -0.33 0.75 -17.36
N THR A 66 -0.55 0.39 -18.62
CA THR A 66 0.50 0.10 -19.61
C THR A 66 0.66 1.21 -20.66
N ASP A 67 -0.21 2.20 -20.62
CA ASP A 67 -0.37 3.29 -21.58
C ASP A 67 0.00 4.66 -20.98
N ILE A 68 0.97 4.66 -20.07
CA ILE A 68 1.39 5.85 -19.31
C ILE A 68 2.81 6.26 -19.72
N PRO A 69 3.14 7.58 -19.72
CA PRO A 69 4.52 8.01 -19.85
C PRO A 69 5.38 7.47 -18.71
N GLU A 70 6.67 7.27 -18.94
CA GLU A 70 7.61 6.95 -17.86
C GLU A 70 7.70 8.09 -16.84
N PRO A 71 8.03 7.84 -15.56
CA PRO A 71 8.05 8.86 -14.51
C PRO A 71 8.91 10.11 -14.80
N ASN A 72 9.91 9.99 -15.66
CA ASN A 72 10.80 11.08 -16.09
C ASN A 72 10.37 11.76 -17.41
N GLN A 73 9.29 11.31 -18.04
CA GLN A 73 8.79 11.87 -19.29
C GLN A 73 7.74 12.96 -19.05
N PRO A 74 7.67 13.97 -19.94
CA PRO A 74 6.58 14.95 -19.90
C PRO A 74 5.20 14.25 -19.93
N GLY A 75 4.27 14.75 -19.14
CA GLY A 75 2.90 14.24 -19.10
C GLY A 75 2.63 13.18 -18.02
N TYR A 76 3.66 12.52 -17.46
CA TYR A 76 3.46 11.52 -16.40
C TYR A 76 2.66 12.07 -15.21
N GLN A 77 3.07 13.23 -14.69
CA GLN A 77 2.42 13.86 -13.54
C GLN A 77 0.95 14.17 -13.82
N ARG A 78 0.65 14.68 -15.02
CA ARG A 78 -0.71 14.97 -15.45
C ARG A 78 -1.54 13.69 -15.55
N TYR A 79 -0.96 12.62 -16.07
CA TYR A 79 -1.64 11.32 -16.15
C TYR A 79 -2.00 10.79 -14.75
N VAL A 80 -1.09 10.87 -13.79
CA VAL A 80 -1.34 10.48 -12.40
C VAL A 80 -2.48 11.31 -11.79
N GLU A 81 -2.48 12.63 -12.03
CA GLU A 81 -3.54 13.54 -11.57
C GLU A 81 -4.90 13.17 -12.18
N GLU A 82 -4.97 12.95 -13.49
CA GLU A 82 -6.20 12.55 -14.21
C GLU A 82 -6.71 11.20 -13.72
N ALA A 83 -5.83 10.20 -13.57
CA ALA A 83 -6.21 8.88 -13.06
C ALA A 83 -6.78 8.94 -11.62
N ILE A 84 -6.19 9.75 -10.74
CA ILE A 84 -6.70 9.95 -9.37
C ILE A 84 -8.08 10.60 -9.43
N ILE A 85 -8.26 11.65 -10.25
CA ILE A 85 -9.53 12.36 -10.38
C ILE A 85 -10.62 11.41 -10.88
N ASP A 86 -10.33 10.62 -11.92
CA ASP A 86 -11.30 9.74 -12.56
C ASP A 86 -11.74 8.61 -11.63
N VAL A 87 -10.77 7.92 -11.01
CA VAL A 87 -11.07 6.82 -10.07
C VAL A 87 -11.82 7.35 -8.84
N ALA A 88 -11.34 8.45 -8.25
CA ALA A 88 -12.00 9.05 -7.10
C ALA A 88 -13.43 9.49 -7.42
N THR A 89 -13.66 10.03 -8.61
CA THR A 89 -15.00 10.48 -9.02
C THR A 89 -15.94 9.30 -9.24
N ALA A 90 -15.47 8.27 -9.95
CA ALA A 90 -16.25 7.05 -10.18
C ALA A 90 -16.65 6.36 -8.87
N LEU A 91 -15.80 6.45 -7.85
CA LEU A 91 -16.02 5.86 -6.54
C LEU A 91 -16.55 6.85 -5.50
N GLY A 92 -16.96 8.07 -5.87
CA GLY A 92 -17.49 9.06 -4.92
C GLY A 92 -16.57 9.32 -3.72
N GLY A 93 -15.27 9.41 -3.96
CA GLY A 93 -14.22 9.31 -2.95
C GLY A 93 -13.77 7.86 -2.75
N ARG A 94 -13.60 7.44 -1.50
CA ARG A 94 -13.22 6.06 -1.13
C ARG A 94 -11.94 5.57 -1.80
N THR A 95 -11.02 6.49 -2.06
CA THR A 95 -9.81 6.25 -2.84
C THR A 95 -8.58 6.65 -2.05
N MET A 96 -7.55 5.82 -2.06
CA MET A 96 -6.25 6.15 -1.48
C MET A 96 -5.17 6.12 -2.57
N ALA A 97 -4.39 7.19 -2.69
CA ALA A 97 -3.25 7.22 -3.59
C ALA A 97 -1.94 7.29 -2.80
N LEU A 98 -1.05 6.33 -3.08
CA LEU A 98 0.19 6.13 -2.36
C LEU A 98 1.39 6.56 -3.21
N PHE A 99 2.17 7.48 -2.66
CA PHE A 99 3.34 8.09 -3.30
C PHE A 99 4.63 7.62 -2.62
N THR A 100 5.73 7.60 -3.37
CA THR A 100 7.07 7.36 -2.82
C THR A 100 7.77 8.64 -2.35
N ALA A 101 7.25 9.82 -2.70
CA ALA A 101 7.85 11.11 -2.35
C ALA A 101 6.79 12.18 -2.00
N TYR A 102 7.07 12.95 -0.94
CA TYR A 102 6.21 14.07 -0.50
C TYR A 102 6.10 15.19 -1.53
N SER A 103 7.14 15.42 -2.34
CA SER A 103 7.13 16.46 -3.38
C SER A 103 6.07 16.16 -4.44
N GLN A 104 6.02 14.93 -4.93
CA GLN A 104 5.03 14.50 -5.92
C GLN A 104 3.62 14.49 -5.33
N LEU A 105 3.47 14.03 -4.08
CA LEU A 105 2.20 14.09 -3.35
C LEU A 105 1.69 15.53 -3.25
N SER A 106 2.55 16.45 -2.81
CA SER A 106 2.18 17.87 -2.63
C SER A 106 1.84 18.55 -3.96
N GLN A 107 2.53 18.19 -5.04
CA GLN A 107 2.23 18.69 -6.39
C GLN A 107 0.87 18.18 -6.85
N THR A 108 0.63 16.87 -6.73
CA THR A 108 -0.63 16.22 -7.12
C THR A 108 -1.80 16.81 -6.34
N ALA A 109 -1.65 16.98 -5.03
CA ALA A 109 -2.68 17.55 -4.17
C ALA A 109 -3.16 18.92 -4.67
N LYS A 110 -2.22 19.82 -4.99
CA LYS A 110 -2.54 21.16 -5.52
C LYS A 110 -3.31 21.12 -6.84
N SER A 111 -3.03 20.12 -7.68
CA SER A 111 -3.68 19.96 -8.99
C SER A 111 -5.09 19.37 -8.90
N VAL A 112 -5.30 18.40 -8.00
CA VAL A 112 -6.56 17.65 -7.92
C VAL A 112 -7.58 18.24 -6.95
N GLU A 113 -7.14 19.01 -5.95
CA GLU A 113 -7.99 19.41 -4.81
C GLU A 113 -9.21 20.22 -5.23
N SER A 114 -9.06 21.23 -6.10
CA SER A 114 -10.20 22.03 -6.58
C SER A 114 -11.17 21.20 -7.41
N VAL A 115 -10.65 20.38 -8.33
CA VAL A 115 -11.47 19.54 -9.22
C VAL A 115 -12.28 18.52 -8.44
N LEU A 116 -11.68 17.92 -7.39
CA LEU A 116 -12.37 16.97 -6.51
C LEU A 116 -13.39 17.69 -5.62
N ALA A 117 -13.05 18.87 -5.08
CA ALA A 117 -13.97 19.66 -4.26
C ALA A 117 -15.23 20.05 -5.05
N ASP A 118 -15.10 20.44 -6.32
CA ASP A 118 -16.24 20.74 -7.21
C ASP A 118 -17.16 19.52 -7.42
N ARG A 119 -16.63 18.31 -7.21
CA ARG A 119 -17.36 17.03 -7.29
C ARG A 119 -17.84 16.54 -5.91
N GLY A 120 -17.69 17.36 -4.86
CA GLY A 120 -18.08 17.01 -3.48
C GLY A 120 -17.15 16.02 -2.81
N ILE A 121 -15.89 15.91 -3.27
CA ILE A 121 -14.90 14.97 -2.76
C ILE A 121 -13.82 15.73 -1.97
N THR A 122 -13.57 15.30 -0.73
CA THR A 122 -12.57 15.92 0.15
C THR A 122 -11.18 15.34 -0.09
N THR A 123 -10.17 16.18 -0.31
CA THR A 123 -8.76 15.72 -0.41
C THR A 123 -8.11 15.74 0.98
N LEU A 124 -7.72 14.56 1.48
CA LEU A 124 -6.97 14.39 2.73
C LEU A 124 -5.50 14.17 2.40
N ILE A 125 -4.62 15.05 2.88
CA ILE A 125 -3.22 15.10 2.46
C ILE A 125 -2.32 14.76 3.64
N GLN A 126 -1.46 13.75 3.48
CA GLN A 126 -0.40 13.50 4.44
C GLN A 126 0.69 14.57 4.33
N ASN A 127 0.78 15.41 5.35
CA ASN A 127 1.88 16.37 5.53
C ASN A 127 2.96 15.80 6.47
N SER A 128 4.19 16.30 6.34
CA SER A 128 5.37 15.82 7.09
C SER A 128 5.27 15.89 8.62
N GLY A 129 4.28 16.62 9.17
CA GLY A 129 4.00 16.71 10.61
C GLY A 129 2.57 16.35 11.02
N GLY A 130 1.74 15.85 10.09
CA GLY A 130 0.35 15.48 10.38
C GLY A 130 0.23 14.10 11.04
N SER A 131 -0.73 13.93 11.94
CA SER A 131 -1.01 12.61 12.52
C SER A 131 -1.67 11.69 11.49
N ARG A 132 -0.94 10.65 11.07
CA ARG A 132 -1.43 9.56 10.20
C ARG A 132 -2.76 8.99 10.71
N GLN A 133 -2.86 8.78 12.02
CA GLN A 133 -4.05 8.24 12.65
C GLN A 133 -5.25 9.17 12.46
N GLN A 134 -5.08 10.48 12.68
CA GLN A 134 -6.18 11.44 12.49
C GLN A 134 -6.68 11.49 11.06
N LEU A 135 -5.79 11.40 10.07
CA LEU A 135 -6.17 11.34 8.65
C LEU A 135 -6.95 10.07 8.33
N LEU A 136 -6.54 8.92 8.85
CA LEU A 136 -7.28 7.66 8.68
C LEU A 136 -8.66 7.73 9.33
N GLU A 137 -8.77 8.26 10.55
CA GLU A 137 -10.06 8.40 11.23
C GLU A 137 -11.01 9.36 10.49
N GLN A 138 -10.49 10.40 9.83
CA GLN A 138 -11.29 11.26 8.95
C GLN A 138 -11.73 10.53 7.69
N PHE A 139 -10.81 9.80 7.06
CA PHE A 139 -11.07 9.04 5.83
C PHE A 139 -12.12 7.93 6.03
N LYS A 140 -12.12 7.29 7.20
CA LYS A 140 -13.05 6.20 7.55
C LYS A 140 -14.49 6.63 7.83
N ARG A 141 -14.77 7.94 7.90
CA ARG A 141 -16.14 8.39 8.20
C ARG A 141 -17.07 7.99 7.05
N PRO A 142 -18.28 7.47 7.33
CA PRO A 142 -19.21 7.03 6.28
C PRO A 142 -19.48 8.09 5.19
N ASP A 143 -19.54 9.36 5.58
CA ASP A 143 -19.84 10.49 4.70
C ASP A 143 -18.59 11.29 4.31
N ALA A 144 -17.39 10.72 4.48
CA ALA A 144 -16.15 11.45 4.20
C ALA A 144 -16.02 11.86 2.73
N ASN A 145 -16.54 11.03 1.82
CA ASN A 145 -16.38 11.15 0.36
C ASN A 145 -14.96 11.64 0.03
N ALA A 146 -13.96 10.92 0.51
CA ALA A 146 -12.60 11.44 0.58
C ALA A 146 -11.64 10.70 -0.35
N VAL A 147 -10.60 11.42 -0.76
CA VAL A 147 -9.37 10.87 -1.34
C VAL A 147 -8.25 11.08 -0.34
N LEU A 148 -7.57 10.01 0.06
CA LEU A 148 -6.40 10.12 0.92
C LEU A 148 -5.11 10.01 0.09
N LEU A 149 -4.30 11.08 0.09
CA LEU A 149 -2.98 11.11 -0.52
C LEU A 149 -1.94 10.85 0.58
N GLY A 150 -1.26 9.71 0.49
CA GLY A 150 -0.32 9.24 1.51
C GLY A 150 1.05 8.86 0.94
N THR A 151 2.07 8.80 1.79
CA THR A 151 3.40 8.28 1.44
C THR A 151 3.66 6.89 2.04
N ARG A 152 4.91 6.40 2.04
CA ARG A 152 5.34 5.08 2.53
C ARG A 152 4.73 4.70 3.89
N SER A 153 4.51 5.64 4.81
CA SER A 153 3.93 5.34 6.13
C SER A 153 2.47 4.85 6.10
N PHE A 154 1.77 4.99 4.97
CA PHE A 154 0.43 4.43 4.77
C PHE A 154 0.44 3.04 4.11
N TRP A 155 1.61 2.50 3.74
CA TRP A 155 1.72 1.19 3.09
C TRP A 155 1.57 0.02 4.06
N GLU A 156 1.79 0.26 5.35
CA GLU A 156 1.80 -0.77 6.38
C GLU A 156 0.92 -0.37 7.56
N GLY A 157 0.23 -1.34 8.15
CA GLY A 157 -0.59 -1.14 9.35
C GLY A 157 -1.74 -0.15 9.15
N VAL A 158 -2.30 -0.10 7.94
CA VAL A 158 -3.55 0.60 7.62
C VAL A 158 -4.63 -0.45 7.42
N ASP A 159 -5.65 -0.41 8.27
CA ASP A 159 -6.84 -1.24 8.15
C ASP A 159 -8.04 -0.32 7.99
N VAL A 160 -8.71 -0.39 6.84
CA VAL A 160 -9.89 0.41 6.49
C VAL A 160 -11.00 -0.57 6.12
N PRO A 161 -11.82 -1.00 7.10
CA PRO A 161 -12.87 -1.97 6.85
C PRO A 161 -14.05 -1.35 6.10
N GLY A 162 -14.75 -2.20 5.34
CA GLY A 162 -15.98 -1.85 4.65
C GLY A 162 -15.77 -0.94 3.44
N ASP A 163 -16.78 -0.14 3.13
CA ASP A 163 -16.79 0.66 1.91
C ASP A 163 -15.97 1.96 2.00
N ALA A 164 -15.31 2.25 3.12
CA ALA A 164 -14.53 3.48 3.24
C ALA A 164 -13.32 3.53 2.28
N LEU A 165 -12.78 2.37 1.87
CA LEU A 165 -11.71 2.26 0.89
C LEU A 165 -12.07 1.22 -0.18
N GLN A 166 -12.26 1.67 -1.42
CA GLN A 166 -12.61 0.80 -2.55
C GLN A 166 -11.53 0.79 -3.64
N ALA A 167 -10.65 1.79 -3.68
CA ALA A 167 -9.49 1.78 -4.58
C ALA A 167 -8.21 2.25 -3.89
N VAL A 168 -7.11 1.56 -4.21
CA VAL A 168 -5.75 1.95 -3.85
C VAL A 168 -4.96 2.15 -5.13
N LEU A 169 -4.48 3.37 -5.37
CA LEU A 169 -3.59 3.70 -6.47
C LEU A 169 -2.16 3.71 -5.96
N LEU A 170 -1.33 2.85 -6.52
CA LEU A 170 0.12 2.84 -6.25
C LEU A 170 0.81 3.65 -7.34
N VAL A 171 1.14 4.91 -7.05
CA VAL A 171 1.74 5.82 -8.06
C VAL A 171 3.11 5.31 -8.50
N LYS A 172 3.87 4.68 -7.60
CA LYS A 172 5.11 3.99 -7.91
C LYS A 172 5.34 2.88 -6.90
N LEU A 173 5.85 1.75 -7.37
CA LEU A 173 6.26 0.66 -6.48
C LEU A 173 7.44 1.13 -5.59
N PRO A 174 7.41 0.81 -4.28
CA PRO A 174 8.37 1.31 -3.31
C PRO A 174 9.60 0.40 -3.30
N PHE A 175 10.32 0.35 -4.42
CA PHE A 175 11.58 -0.38 -4.46
C PHE A 175 12.61 0.37 -3.60
N ASP A 176 13.25 -0.35 -2.67
CA ASP A 176 14.41 0.20 -1.97
C ASP A 176 15.54 0.43 -2.99
N VAL A 177 16.21 1.58 -2.87
CA VAL A 177 17.35 1.90 -3.71
C VAL A 177 18.45 0.91 -3.34
N SER A 178 18.72 -0.05 -4.23
CA SER A 178 19.86 -0.95 -4.07
C SER A 178 21.12 -0.11 -4.23
N LEU A 179 21.86 0.07 -3.13
CA LEU A 179 23.23 0.58 -3.16
C LEU A 179 24.18 -0.50 -3.69
#